data_AF-R6R9Q5-F1
#
_entry.id   AF-R6R9Q5-F1
#
_cell.length_a   1.000
_cell.length_b   1.000
_cell.length_c   1.000
_cell.angle_alpha   90.00
_cell.angle_beta   90.00
_cell.angle_gamma   90.00
#
_symmetry.space_group_name_H-M   'P 1'
#
loop_
_entity.id
_entity.type
_entity.pdbx_description
1 polymer ?
#
loop_
_entity_poly.entity_id
_entity_poly.type
_entity_poly.pdbx_seq_one_letter_code
_entity_poly.pdbx_strand_id
1 'polypeptide(L)'
;MPIFQRVFKKYDALNQSVQENVSGIRVVKSYVREDFEQKKFNKASDDITVEFIKAEKILAYNNPIMNFAIHLSNILVCSIGGFLIYRTSIYDRLTNNIAYGKLSVGQLSSLLTYGVQILMSLMMISMIIVMLAMSLESIRRIADVLEEEPTIENPQNPLMALKDGSVIFKNVNFKYSSSAQKNTLENINLNIKSGDFIGIIGSTGAGKTSLINLISLH
;
A
#
# COMPACT_ATOMS: atom_id res chain seq x y z
N MET A 1 6.07 -7.96 -5.12
CA MET A 1 7.55 -8.07 -5.12
C MET A 1 8.10 -7.64 -3.77
N PRO A 2 8.91 -8.46 -3.09
CA PRO A 2 9.42 -8.17 -1.74
C PRO A 2 10.26 -6.88 -1.65
N ILE A 3 10.89 -6.47 -2.76
CA ILE A 3 11.69 -5.23 -2.83
C ILE A 3 10.79 -3.99 -2.73
N PHE A 4 9.70 -3.93 -3.52
CA PHE A 4 8.76 -2.80 -3.46
C PHE A 4 8.09 -2.67 -2.09
N GLN A 5 7.66 -3.78 -1.48
CA GLN A 5 7.08 -3.76 -0.13
C GLN A 5 8.06 -3.21 0.92
N ARG A 6 9.35 -3.55 0.81
CA ARG A 6 10.39 -3.03 1.72
C ARG A 6 10.63 -1.53 1.51
N VAL A 7 10.61 -1.08 0.25
CA VAL A 7 10.76 0.34 -0.10
C VAL A 7 9.57 1.17 0.40
N PHE A 8 8.33 0.68 0.22
CA PHE A 8 7.13 1.35 0.75
C PHE A 8 7.18 1.53 2.26
N LYS A 9 7.59 0.50 3.03
CA LYS A 9 7.75 0.65 4.49
C LYS A 9 8.77 1.72 4.89
N LYS A 10 9.88 1.84 4.15
CA LYS A 10 10.88 2.90 4.40
C LYS A 10 10.32 4.28 4.06
N TYR A 11 9.56 4.38 2.97
CA TYR A 11 8.88 5.62 2.57
C TYR A 11 7.83 6.07 3.59
N ASP A 12 7.02 5.15 4.11
CA ASP A 12 6.04 5.43 5.16
C ASP A 12 6.71 5.93 6.44
N ALA A 13 7.82 5.29 6.85
CA ALA A 13 8.60 5.73 8.01
C ALA A 13 9.22 7.13 7.82
N LEU A 14 9.67 7.45 6.60
CA LEU A 14 10.15 8.79 6.26
C LEU A 14 9.03 9.83 6.37
N ASN A 15 7.86 9.55 5.79
CA ASN A 15 6.70 10.44 5.84
C ASN A 15 6.23 10.68 7.28
N GLN A 16 6.18 9.63 8.11
CA GLN A 16 5.86 9.76 9.52
C GLN A 16 6.85 10.70 10.23
N SER A 17 8.16 10.51 10.03
CA SER A 17 9.17 11.38 10.65
C SER A 17 9.04 12.84 10.20
N VAL A 18 8.69 13.08 8.92
CA VAL A 18 8.46 14.44 8.41
C VAL A 18 7.22 15.04 9.07
N GLN A 19 6.13 14.27 9.19
CA GLN A 19 4.89 14.73 9.81
C GLN A 19 5.08 15.07 11.30
N GLU A 20 5.85 14.25 12.03
CA GLU A 20 6.22 14.50 13.43
C GLU A 20 7.06 15.79 13.56
N ASN A 21 8.05 15.98 12.69
CA ASN A 21 8.91 17.16 12.70
C ASN A 21 8.13 18.45 12.36
N VAL A 22 7.20 18.39 11.41
CA VAL A 22 6.36 19.54 11.04
C VAL A 22 5.37 19.89 12.15
N SER A 23 4.70 18.88 12.71
CA SER A 23 3.75 19.07 13.82
C SER A 23 4.45 19.58 15.08
N GLY A 24 5.66 19.08 15.33
CA GLY A 24 6.53 19.43 16.46
C GLY A 24 7.55 20.52 16.18
N ILE A 25 7.39 21.35 15.14
CA ILE A 25 8.45 22.26 14.68
C ILE A 25 8.98 23.21 15.77
N ARG A 26 8.12 23.63 16.71
CA ARG A 26 8.54 24.46 17.86
C ARG A 26 9.53 23.73 18.77
N VAL A 27 9.36 22.42 18.96
CA VAL A 27 10.25 21.56 19.76
C VAL A 27 11.60 21.43 19.06
N VAL A 28 11.59 21.17 17.74
CA VAL A 28 12.83 21.07 16.96
C VAL A 28 13.64 22.37 17.06
N LYS A 29 12.97 23.53 16.94
CA LYS A 29 13.58 24.85 17.09
C LYS A 29 14.04 25.15 18.52
N SER A 30 13.26 24.81 19.55
CA SER A 30 13.64 25.06 20.94
C SER A 30 14.88 24.28 21.36
N TYR A 31 15.13 23.11 20.76
CA TYR A 31 16.31 22.30 20.99
C TYR A 31 17.45 22.57 19.98
N VAL A 32 17.28 23.49 19.02
CA VAL A 32 18.27 23.81 17.96
C VAL A 32 18.72 22.54 17.22
N ARG A 33 17.75 21.69 16.85
CA ARG A 33 17.98 20.35 16.26
C ARG A 33 17.71 20.27 14.76
N GLU A 34 17.58 21.41 14.08
CA GLU A 34 17.23 21.47 12.65
C GLU A 34 18.23 20.70 11.77
N ASP A 35 19.54 20.95 11.94
CA ASP A 35 20.60 20.26 11.19
C ASP A 35 20.61 18.74 11.45
N PHE A 36 20.26 18.33 12.67
CA PHE A 36 20.18 16.92 13.04
C PHE A 36 19.03 16.22 12.31
N GLU A 37 17.84 16.82 12.33
CA GLU A 37 16.68 16.29 11.61
C GLU A 37 16.87 16.31 10.10
N GLN A 38 17.56 17.32 9.56
CA GLN A 38 17.89 17.38 8.13
C GLN A 38 18.87 16.27 7.74
N LYS A 39 19.91 16.00 8.55
CA LYS A 39 20.83 14.87 8.31
C LYS A 39 20.12 13.52 8.40
N LYS A 40 19.22 13.36 9.37
CA LYS A 40 18.38 12.15 9.52
C LYS A 40 17.50 11.94 8.29
N PHE A 41 16.85 13.00 7.80
CA PHE A 41 16.03 12.98 6.59
C PHE A 41 16.86 12.61 5.35
N ASN A 42 18.00 13.29 5.12
CA ASN A 42 18.86 13.02 3.96
C ASN A 42 19.33 11.58 3.94
N LYS A 43 19.79 11.05 5.08
CA LYS A 43 20.21 9.64 5.18
C LYS A 43 19.09 8.66 4.83
N ALA A 44 17.89 8.90 5.36
CA ALA A 44 16.73 8.05 5.07
C ALA A 44 16.28 8.17 3.61
N SER A 45 16.33 9.37 3.03
CA SER A 45 16.04 9.64 1.62
C SER A 45 17.04 8.93 0.70
N ASP A 46 18.34 9.05 0.97
CA ASP A 46 19.42 8.40 0.21
C ASP A 46 19.28 6.87 0.25
N ASP A 47 18.98 6.31 1.43
CA ASP A 47 18.73 4.87 1.59
C ASP A 47 17.52 4.39 0.76
N ILE A 48 16.47 5.21 0.64
CA ILE A 48 15.31 4.92 -0.21
C ILE A 48 15.69 5.01 -1.69
N THR A 49 16.42 6.06 -2.07
CA THR A 49 16.88 6.27 -3.46
C THR A 49 17.77 5.12 -3.94
N VAL A 50 18.72 4.66 -3.13
CA VAL A 50 19.60 3.53 -3.49
C VAL A 50 18.80 2.25 -3.73
N GLU A 51 17.80 1.95 -2.89
CA GLU A 51 16.96 0.78 -3.05
C GLU A 51 16.03 0.90 -4.28
N PHE A 52 15.47 2.09 -4.53
CA PHE A 52 14.70 2.36 -5.75
C PHE A 52 15.53 2.19 -7.00
N ILE A 53 16.75 2.73 -7.05
CA ILE A 53 17.66 2.57 -8.19
C ILE A 53 17.99 1.10 -8.44
N LYS A 54 18.19 0.29 -7.39
CA LYS A 54 18.40 -1.15 -7.54
C LYS A 54 17.18 -1.85 -8.13
N ALA A 55 15.98 -1.53 -7.64
CA ALA A 55 14.73 -2.08 -8.15
C ALA A 55 14.49 -1.68 -9.62
N GLU A 56 14.67 -0.39 -9.94
CA GLU A 56 14.56 0.14 -11.30
C GLU A 56 15.57 -0.50 -12.24
N LYS A 57 16.83 -0.69 -11.84
CA LYS A 57 17.84 -1.36 -12.68
C LYS A 57 17.38 -2.77 -13.09
N ILE A 58 16.77 -3.52 -12.18
CA ILE A 58 16.22 -4.86 -12.49
C ILE A 58 15.10 -4.75 -13.53
N LEU A 59 14.20 -3.78 -13.39
CA LEU A 59 13.12 -3.54 -14.35
C LEU A 59 13.64 -3.00 -15.69
N ALA A 60 14.70 -2.18 -15.67
CA ALA A 60 15.30 -1.58 -16.85
C ALA A 60 15.89 -2.65 -17.79
N TYR A 61 16.40 -3.77 -17.25
CA TYR A 61 16.85 -4.91 -18.08
C TYR A 61 15.71 -5.62 -18.81
N ASN A 62 14.46 -5.48 -18.38
CA ASN A 62 13.33 -6.11 -19.04
C ASN A 62 13.18 -5.64 -20.50
N ASN A 63 13.37 -4.34 -20.76
CA ASN A 63 13.18 -3.77 -22.10
C ASN A 63 14.28 -4.22 -23.10
N PRO A 64 15.59 -4.18 -22.79
CA PRO A 64 16.62 -4.75 -23.65
C PRO A 64 16.46 -6.26 -23.90
N ILE A 65 16.15 -7.05 -22.88
CA ILE A 65 15.95 -8.51 -23.01
C ILE A 65 14.76 -8.80 -23.93
N MET A 66 13.66 -8.05 -23.77
CA MET A 66 12.48 -8.14 -24.62
C MET A 66 12.82 -7.82 -26.08
N ASN A 67 13.48 -6.70 -26.34
CA ASN A 67 13.86 -6.32 -27.71
C ASN A 67 14.79 -7.35 -28.33
N PHE A 68 15.75 -7.86 -27.55
CA PHE A 68 16.63 -8.93 -28.01
C PHE A 68 15.84 -10.17 -28.42
N ALA A 69 14.88 -10.62 -27.60
CA ALA A 69 14.03 -11.76 -27.92
C ALA A 69 13.16 -11.53 -29.16
N ILE A 70 12.59 -10.33 -29.33
CA ILE A 70 11.78 -9.97 -30.51
C ILE A 70 12.65 -9.98 -31.77
N HIS A 71 13.81 -9.32 -31.75
CA HIS A 71 14.69 -9.29 -32.91
C HIS A 71 15.24 -10.68 -33.25
N LEU A 72 15.58 -11.48 -32.25
CA LEU A 72 16.00 -12.87 -32.46
C LEU A 72 14.87 -13.69 -33.10
N SER A 73 13.64 -13.57 -32.60
CA SER A 73 12.46 -14.23 -33.17
C SER A 73 12.23 -13.81 -34.63
N ASN A 74 12.31 -12.50 -34.92
CA ASN A 74 12.17 -11.98 -36.28
C ASN A 74 13.26 -12.53 -37.21
N ILE A 75 14.51 -12.61 -36.77
CA ILE A 75 15.60 -13.20 -37.56
C ILE A 75 15.31 -14.67 -37.85
N LEU A 76 14.86 -15.45 -36.86
CA LEU A 76 14.53 -16.87 -37.03
C LEU A 76 13.36 -17.07 -38.00
N VAL A 77 12.28 -16.32 -37.82
CA VAL A 77 11.10 -16.37 -38.70
C VAL A 77 11.46 -15.96 -40.12
N CYS A 78 12.24 -14.89 -40.30
CA CYS A 78 12.71 -14.46 -41.61
C CYS A 78 13.64 -15.49 -42.26
N SER A 79 14.54 -16.11 -41.50
CA SER A 79 15.49 -17.10 -42.04
C SER A 79 14.79 -18.39 -42.46
N ILE A 80 13.92 -18.94 -41.61
CA ILE A 80 13.16 -20.16 -41.89
C ILE A 80 12.13 -19.89 -42.99
N GLY A 81 11.38 -18.79 -42.88
CA GLY A 81 10.36 -18.42 -43.84
C GLY A 81 10.95 -18.06 -45.21
N GLY A 82 12.10 -17.37 -45.25
CA GLY A 82 12.84 -17.11 -46.48
C GLY A 82 13.36 -18.39 -47.14
N PHE A 83 13.89 -19.33 -46.36
CA PHE A 83 14.31 -20.65 -46.86
C PHE A 83 13.13 -21.47 -47.41
N LEU A 84 11.97 -21.43 -46.73
CA LEU A 84 10.74 -22.08 -47.19
C LEU A 84 10.22 -21.45 -48.49
N ILE A 85 10.22 -20.13 -48.62
CA ILE A 85 9.83 -19.43 -49.85
C ILE A 85 10.78 -19.80 -50.99
N TYR A 86 12.09 -19.80 -50.74
CA TYR A 86 13.10 -20.15 -51.75
C TYR A 86 12.93 -21.59 -52.25
N ARG A 87 12.79 -22.56 -51.35
CA ARG A 87 12.58 -23.97 -51.74
C ARG A 87 11.28 -24.14 -52.50
N THR A 88 10.17 -23.62 -51.98
CA THR A 88 8.87 -23.73 -52.64
C THR A 88 8.86 -23.05 -54.01
N SER A 89 9.54 -21.91 -54.17
CA SER A 89 9.70 -21.25 -55.47
C SER A 89 10.50 -22.07 -56.49
N ILE A 90 11.50 -22.83 -56.03
CA ILE A 90 12.27 -23.74 -56.89
C ILE A 90 11.47 -24.99 -57.28
N TYR A 91 10.75 -25.61 -56.34
CA TYR A 91 9.92 -26.79 -56.62
C TYR A 91 8.71 -26.47 -57.51
N ASP A 92 8.11 -25.28 -57.35
CA ASP A 92 6.99 -24.81 -58.17
C ASP A 92 7.39 -24.60 -59.64
N ARG A 93 8.62 -24.14 -59.91
CA ARG A 93 9.16 -24.00 -61.27
C ARG A 93 9.44 -25.33 -61.98
N LEU A 94 9.61 -26.42 -61.23
CA LEU A 94 9.97 -27.74 -61.78
C LEU A 94 8.77 -28.67 -62.00
N THR A 95 7.64 -28.47 -61.30
CA THR A 95 6.56 -29.47 -61.27
C THR A 95 5.21 -28.99 -61.82
N ASN A 96 5.05 -27.70 -62.15
CA ASN A 96 3.84 -27.14 -62.79
C ASN A 96 2.51 -27.50 -62.10
N ASN A 97 2.59 -27.90 -60.82
CA ASN A 97 1.48 -28.40 -60.04
C ASN A 97 1.44 -27.57 -58.75
N ILE A 98 0.33 -26.86 -58.59
CA ILE A 98 0.11 -25.87 -57.53
C ILE A 98 -0.02 -26.64 -56.22
N ALA A 99 1.11 -26.96 -55.60
CA ALA A 99 1.13 -27.69 -54.34
C ALA A 99 0.76 -26.75 -53.19
N TYR A 100 -0.31 -27.12 -52.49
CA TYR A 100 -0.78 -26.59 -51.22
C TYR A 100 0.38 -26.27 -50.26
N GLY A 101 0.50 -25.01 -49.82
CA GLY A 101 1.56 -24.58 -48.90
C GLY A 101 2.52 -23.50 -49.41
N LYS A 102 2.17 -22.74 -50.45
CA LYS A 102 2.94 -21.54 -50.86
C LYS A 102 2.82 -20.45 -49.79
N LEU A 103 3.80 -20.38 -48.90
CA LEU A 103 3.99 -19.21 -48.06
C LEU A 103 4.37 -18.04 -48.98
N SER A 104 3.51 -17.04 -49.13
CA SER A 104 3.85 -15.83 -49.88
C SER A 104 4.66 -14.86 -49.03
N VAL A 105 5.40 -13.95 -49.67
CA VAL A 105 6.11 -12.87 -48.96
C VAL A 105 5.13 -12.02 -48.12
N GLY A 106 3.91 -11.81 -48.63
CA GLY A 106 2.85 -11.12 -47.89
C GLY A 106 2.37 -11.90 -46.66
N GLN A 107 2.23 -13.22 -46.77
CA GLN A 107 1.86 -14.07 -45.63
C GLN A 107 2.94 -14.08 -44.55
N LEU A 108 4.22 -14.13 -44.93
CA LEU A 108 5.34 -13.98 -43.99
C LEU A 108 5.30 -12.62 -43.26
N SER A 109 5.05 -11.53 -43.99
CA SER A 109 4.92 -10.19 -43.40
C SER A 109 3.74 -10.12 -42.43
N SER A 110 2.61 -10.75 -42.75
CA SER A 110 1.46 -10.81 -41.84
C SER A 110 1.76 -11.62 -40.58
N LEU A 111 2.51 -12.73 -40.70
CA LEU A 111 2.93 -13.55 -39.55
C LEU A 111 3.81 -12.76 -38.58
N LEU A 112 4.79 -12.01 -39.11
CA LEU A 112 5.65 -11.14 -38.29
C LEU A 112 4.84 -10.05 -37.58
N THR A 113 3.92 -9.42 -38.31
CA THR A 113 3.07 -8.34 -37.76
C THR A 113 2.16 -8.86 -36.65
N TYR A 114 1.48 -9.98 -36.88
CA TYR A 114 0.60 -10.60 -35.87
C TYR A 114 1.40 -11.14 -34.68
N GLY A 115 2.60 -11.69 -34.90
CA GLY A 115 3.48 -12.12 -33.81
C GLY A 115 3.83 -10.98 -32.86
N VAL A 116 4.19 -9.80 -33.39
CA VAL A 116 4.45 -8.61 -32.59
C VAL A 116 3.20 -8.13 -31.86
N GLN A 117 2.02 -8.12 -32.52
CA GLN A 117 0.76 -7.71 -31.90
C GLN A 117 0.33 -8.64 -30.75
N ILE A 118 0.50 -9.95 -30.91
CA ILE A 118 0.22 -10.93 -29.85
C ILE A 118 1.14 -10.69 -28.66
N LEU A 119 2.43 -10.45 -28.90
CA LEU A 119 3.39 -10.17 -27.83
C LEU A 119 3.06 -8.88 -27.07
N MET A 120 2.67 -7.81 -27.78
CA MET A 120 2.19 -6.58 -27.12
C MET A 120 0.93 -6.82 -26.29
N SER A 121 -0.01 -7.62 -26.81
CA SER A 121 -1.24 -7.98 -26.09
C SER A 121 -0.94 -8.77 -24.81
N LEU A 122 -0.01 -9.72 -24.87
CA LEU A 122 0.45 -10.47 -23.70
C LEU A 122 1.12 -9.56 -22.66
N MET A 123 1.87 -8.55 -23.08
CA MET A 123 2.44 -7.56 -22.15
C MET A 123 1.36 -6.74 -21.45
N MET A 124 0.32 -6.30 -22.17
CA MET A 124 -0.80 -5.59 -21.54
C MET A 124 -1.50 -6.46 -20.49
N ILE A 125 -1.75 -7.73 -20.81
CA ILE A 125 -2.33 -8.68 -19.84
C ILE A 125 -1.41 -8.85 -18.62
N SER A 126 -0.10 -8.97 -18.82
CA SER A 126 0.87 -9.06 -17.72
C SER A 126 0.84 -7.83 -16.81
N MET A 127 0.74 -6.62 -17.38
CA MET A 127 0.60 -5.40 -16.58
C MET A 127 -0.70 -5.38 -15.78
N ILE A 128 -1.81 -5.81 -16.38
CA ILE A 128 -3.11 -5.89 -15.68
C ILE A 128 -3.01 -6.85 -14.48
N ILE A 129 -2.35 -8.00 -14.64
CA ILE A 129 -2.13 -8.94 -13.53
C ILE A 129 -1.35 -8.28 -12.39
N VAL A 130 -0.30 -7.51 -12.69
CA VAL A 130 0.49 -6.79 -11.68
C VAL A 130 -0.35 -5.71 -10.99
N MET A 131 -1.16 -4.96 -11.73
CA MET A 131 -2.08 -3.97 -11.16
C MET A 131 -3.09 -4.60 -10.21
N LEU A 132 -3.67 -5.74 -10.59
CA LEU A 132 -4.59 -6.50 -9.72
C LEU A 132 -3.89 -6.99 -8.45
N ALA A 133 -2.66 -7.50 -8.57
CA ALA A 133 -1.88 -7.92 -7.40
C ALA A 133 -1.61 -6.76 -6.42
N MET A 134 -1.39 -5.54 -6.92
CA MET A 134 -1.21 -4.35 -6.05
C MET A 134 -2.53 -3.84 -5.46
N SER A 135 -3.65 -3.94 -6.19
CA SER A 135 -4.94 -3.47 -5.68
C SER A 135 -5.47 -4.33 -4.54
N LEU A 136 -5.19 -5.65 -4.54
CA LEU A 136 -5.60 -6.59 -3.49
C LEU A 136 -5.12 -6.16 -2.09
N GLU A 137 -3.88 -5.69 -1.94
CA GLU A 137 -3.34 -5.19 -0.66
C GLU A 137 -4.04 -3.91 -0.18
N SER A 138 -4.52 -3.09 -1.12
CA SER A 138 -5.28 -1.87 -0.78
C SER A 138 -6.70 -2.22 -0.37
N ILE A 139 -7.34 -3.17 -1.06
CA ILE A 139 -8.67 -3.68 -0.71
C ILE A 139 -8.64 -4.29 0.70
N ARG A 140 -7.61 -5.08 1.03
CA ARG A 140 -7.48 -5.70 2.36
C ARG A 140 -7.48 -4.66 3.47
N ARG A 141 -6.68 -3.59 3.34
CA ARG A 141 -6.64 -2.50 4.33
C ARG A 141 -7.97 -1.77 4.48
N ILE A 142 -8.73 -1.64 3.39
CA ILE A 142 -10.07 -1.04 3.43
C ILE A 142 -11.05 -1.99 4.13
N ALA A 143 -11.00 -3.29 3.80
CA ALA A 143 -11.82 -4.31 4.43
C ALA A 143 -11.55 -4.40 5.93
N ASP A 144 -10.29 -4.36 6.36
CA ASP A 144 -9.90 -4.37 7.78
C ASP A 144 -10.59 -3.24 8.57
N VAL A 145 -10.77 -2.06 7.98
CA VAL A 145 -11.47 -0.92 8.62
C VAL A 145 -13.00 -1.06 8.56
N LEU A 146 -13.53 -1.58 7.46
CA LEU A 146 -14.97 -1.77 7.28
C LEU A 146 -15.53 -2.91 8.14
N GLU A 147 -14.72 -3.93 8.40
CA GLU A 147 -15.06 -5.10 9.23
C GLU A 147 -14.72 -4.88 10.71
N GLU A 148 -14.08 -3.78 11.08
CA GLU A 148 -13.73 -3.49 12.46
C GLU A 148 -14.99 -3.19 13.29
N GLU A 149 -15.33 -4.10 14.20
CA GLU A 149 -16.48 -3.93 15.10
C GLU A 149 -16.19 -2.87 16.17
N PRO A 150 -17.05 -1.84 16.31
CA PRO A 150 -16.86 -0.81 17.31
C PRO A 150 -16.98 -1.40 18.72
N THR A 151 -15.96 -1.21 19.55
CA THR A 151 -15.95 -1.70 20.93
C THR A 151 -16.98 -0.99 21.83
N ILE A 152 -17.49 0.17 21.40
CA ILE A 152 -18.52 0.96 22.09
C ILE A 152 -19.68 1.13 21.12
N GLU A 153 -20.77 0.42 21.39
CA GLU A 153 -22.01 0.56 20.63
C GLU A 153 -22.90 1.64 21.27
N ASN A 154 -23.53 2.47 20.43
CA ASN A 154 -24.60 3.33 20.91
C ASN A 154 -25.81 2.48 21.30
N PRO A 155 -26.43 2.72 22.46
CA PRO A 155 -27.63 1.98 22.87
C PRO A 155 -28.77 2.17 21.86
N GLN A 156 -29.57 1.12 21.63
CA GLN A 156 -30.67 1.12 20.62
C GLN A 156 -31.72 2.22 20.84
N ASN A 157 -31.89 2.71 22.07
CA ASN A 157 -32.74 3.85 22.41
C ASN A 157 -31.92 4.86 23.25
N PRO A 158 -31.22 5.79 22.61
CA PRO A 158 -30.48 6.82 23.33
C PRO A 158 -31.45 7.76 24.04
N LEU A 159 -31.23 8.02 25.32
CA LEU A 159 -31.99 9.00 26.08
C LEU A 159 -31.62 10.41 25.59
N MET A 160 -32.50 11.05 24.82
CA MET A 160 -32.27 12.42 24.30
C MET A 160 -32.49 13.52 25.35
N ALA A 161 -33.10 13.18 26.49
CA ALA A 161 -33.37 14.13 27.57
C ALA A 161 -33.08 13.49 28.94
N LEU A 162 -32.11 14.05 29.67
CA LEU A 162 -31.82 13.66 31.06
C LEU A 162 -32.83 14.34 31.99
N LYS A 163 -33.61 13.53 32.74
CA LYS A 163 -34.49 14.02 33.81
C LYS A 163 -33.75 14.22 35.14
N ASP A 164 -32.66 13.48 35.34
CA ASP A 164 -31.79 13.55 36.51
C ASP A 164 -30.32 13.48 36.06
N GLY A 165 -29.50 14.42 36.52
CA GLY A 165 -28.07 14.51 36.22
C GLY A 165 -27.17 13.90 37.29
N SER A 166 -27.73 13.08 38.19
CA SER A 166 -26.96 12.39 39.21
C SER A 166 -25.98 11.38 38.59
N VAL A 167 -24.74 11.35 39.08
CA VAL A 167 -23.67 10.46 38.58
C VAL A 167 -23.15 9.62 39.73
N ILE A 168 -23.17 8.29 39.57
CA ILE A 168 -22.73 7.35 40.60
C ILE A 168 -21.64 6.44 40.03
N PHE A 169 -20.43 6.57 40.56
CA PHE A 169 -19.34 5.61 40.38
C PHE A 169 -19.40 4.59 41.52
N LYS A 170 -19.52 3.30 41.21
CA LYS A 170 -19.45 2.19 42.20
C LYS A 170 -18.32 1.24 41.84
N ASN A 171 -17.30 1.17 42.69
CA ASN A 171 -16.12 0.30 42.52
C ASN A 171 -15.53 0.32 41.10
N VAL A 172 -15.37 1.52 40.53
CA VAL A 172 -14.91 1.66 39.15
C VAL A 172 -13.39 1.49 39.09
N ASN A 173 -12.96 0.57 38.24
CA ASN A 173 -11.57 0.33 37.87
C ASN A 173 -11.43 0.57 36.37
N PHE A 174 -10.44 1.36 35.95
CA PHE A 174 -10.28 1.72 34.53
C PHE A 174 -8.82 1.70 34.09
N LYS A 175 -8.60 1.20 32.87
CA LYS A 175 -7.33 1.20 32.14
C LYS A 175 -7.59 1.52 30.67
N TYR A 176 -6.71 2.29 30.05
CA TYR A 176 -6.83 2.68 28.63
C TYR A 176 -6.53 1.55 27.65
N SER A 177 -5.77 0.53 28.09
CA SER A 177 -5.44 -0.61 27.25
C SER A 177 -5.49 -1.88 28.10
N SER A 178 -5.93 -2.96 27.49
CA SER A 178 -5.96 -4.30 28.09
C SER A 178 -4.59 -4.72 28.61
N SER A 179 -3.52 -4.31 27.93
CA SER A 179 -2.12 -4.63 28.25
C SER A 179 -1.44 -3.66 29.24
N ALA A 180 -2.13 -2.61 29.69
CA ALA A 180 -1.57 -1.70 30.69
C ALA A 180 -1.30 -2.43 32.01
N GLN A 181 -0.08 -2.29 32.55
CA GLN A 181 0.32 -2.96 33.80
C GLN A 181 -0.38 -2.40 35.04
N LYS A 182 -0.89 -1.18 34.98
CA LYS A 182 -1.52 -0.49 36.11
C LYS A 182 -2.81 0.15 35.66
N ASN A 183 -3.81 0.14 36.54
CA ASN A 183 -5.04 0.86 36.29
C ASN A 183 -4.81 2.36 36.51
N THR A 184 -5.43 3.18 35.66
CA THR A 184 -5.42 4.64 35.80
C THR A 184 -6.36 5.10 36.92
N LEU A 185 -7.45 4.37 37.13
CA LEU A 185 -8.40 4.56 38.22
C LEU A 185 -8.60 3.23 38.93
N GLU A 186 -8.51 3.22 40.26
CA GLU A 186 -8.71 2.03 41.09
C GLU A 186 -9.72 2.32 42.20
N ASN A 187 -10.73 1.45 42.32
CA ASN A 187 -11.75 1.45 43.37
C ASN A 187 -12.42 2.80 43.61
N ILE A 188 -12.77 3.51 42.52
CA ILE A 188 -13.44 4.81 42.62
C ILE A 188 -14.91 4.61 43.02
N ASN A 189 -15.27 5.23 44.14
CA ASN A 189 -16.63 5.31 44.66
C ASN A 189 -16.99 6.78 44.86
N LEU A 190 -17.89 7.30 44.03
CA LEU A 190 -18.29 8.71 44.01
C LEU A 190 -19.78 8.82 43.75
N ASN A 191 -20.47 9.71 44.46
CA ASN A 191 -21.87 10.00 44.25
C ASN A 191 -22.05 11.52 44.11
N ILE A 192 -22.47 11.96 42.93
CA ILE A 192 -22.72 13.37 42.57
C ILE A 192 -24.22 13.53 42.40
N LYS A 193 -24.86 14.44 43.15
CA LYS A 193 -26.29 14.72 42.96
C LYS A 193 -26.50 15.72 41.83
N SER A 194 -27.69 15.71 41.25
CA SER A 194 -28.07 16.70 40.24
C SER A 194 -28.00 18.12 40.81
N GLY A 195 -27.28 19.00 40.12
CA GLY A 195 -27.05 20.38 40.54
C GLY A 195 -25.83 20.59 41.45
N ASP A 196 -25.13 19.54 41.87
CA ASP A 196 -23.91 19.68 42.68
C ASP A 196 -22.75 20.23 41.84
N PHE A 197 -21.95 21.11 42.45
CA PHE A 197 -20.68 21.56 41.89
C PHE A 197 -19.52 20.90 42.64
N ILE A 198 -18.74 20.07 41.96
CA ILE A 198 -17.64 19.31 42.56
C ILE A 198 -16.31 19.74 41.95
N GLY A 199 -15.34 20.06 42.82
CA GLY A 199 -13.95 20.28 42.44
C GLY A 199 -13.12 19.01 42.61
N ILE A 200 -12.43 18.59 41.53
CA ILE A 200 -11.51 17.44 41.57
C ILE A 200 -10.08 17.95 41.65
N ILE A 201 -9.42 17.69 42.79
CA ILE A 201 -8.03 18.08 43.08
C ILE A 201 -7.14 16.86 43.30
N GLY A 202 -5.86 17.00 42.93
CA GLY A 202 -4.84 15.96 43.15
C GLY A 202 -3.56 16.25 42.35
N SER A 203 -2.56 15.37 42.44
CA SER A 203 -1.31 15.49 41.69
C SER A 203 -1.45 15.26 40.17
N THR A 204 -0.50 15.75 39.38
CA THR A 204 -0.43 15.47 37.93
C THR A 204 -0.34 13.96 37.69
N GLY A 205 -1.18 13.43 36.79
CA GLY A 205 -1.22 11.98 36.50
C GLY A 205 -2.14 11.14 37.40
N ALA A 206 -2.82 11.73 38.38
CA ALA A 206 -3.72 11.01 39.29
C ALA A 206 -5.07 10.55 38.66
N GLY A 207 -5.21 10.55 37.33
CA GLY A 207 -6.41 10.05 36.65
C GLY A 207 -7.61 11.01 36.58
N LYS A 208 -7.48 12.28 36.99
CA LYS A 208 -8.59 13.26 36.97
C LYS A 208 -9.29 13.39 35.60
N THR A 209 -8.51 13.56 34.53
CA THR A 209 -9.04 13.64 33.17
C THR A 209 -9.69 12.33 32.72
N SER A 210 -9.12 11.20 33.14
CA SER A 210 -9.70 9.87 32.85
C SER A 210 -11.06 9.68 33.53
N LEU A 211 -11.21 10.19 34.76
CA LEU A 211 -12.48 10.16 35.48
C LEU A 211 -13.55 11.01 34.78
N ILE A 212 -13.18 12.18 34.26
CA ILE A 212 -14.09 13.04 33.48
C ILE A 212 -14.48 12.34 32.16
N ASN A 213 -13.53 11.74 31.45
CA ASN A 213 -13.81 11.07 30.18
C ASN A 213 -14.76 9.87 30.35
N LEU A 214 -14.76 9.19 31.50
CA LEU A 214 -15.71 8.11 31.80
C LEU A 214 -17.15 8.59 31.92
N ILE A 215 -17.38 9.84 32.35
CA ILE A 215 -18.73 10.42 32.42
C ILE A 215 -19.29 10.64 31.00
N SER A 216 -18.42 11.00 30.05
CA SER A 216 -18.79 11.23 28.65
C SER A 216 -18.98 9.95 27.83
N LEU A 217 -18.63 8.78 28.38
CA LEU A 217 -18.69 7.50 27.68
C LEU A 217 -20.07 6.81 27.79
N HIS A 218 -21.07 7.51 28.33
CA HIS A 218 -22.45 7.08 28.51
C HIS A 218 -23.39 8.00 27.71
#